data_AF-A0A3R7L9S7-F1
#
_entry.id   AF-A0A3R7L9S7-F1
#
_cell.length_a   1.000
_cell.length_b   1.000
_cell.length_c   1.000
_cell.angle_alpha   90.00
_cell.angle_beta   90.00
_cell.angle_gamma   90.00
#
_symmetry.space_group_name_H-M   'P 1'
#
loop_
_entity.id
_entity.type
_entity.pdbx_description
1 polymer ?
#
loop_
_entity_poly.entity_id
_entity_poly.type
_entity_poly.pdbx_seq_one_letter_code
_entity_poly.pdbx_strand_id
1 'polypeptide(L)'
;MIESGQEPKDVFGATNKVAKALRADKEFSALLSAKLSLGSPAMSNFGNLYTASLPCWIAAGFEEAYTRKLDITNHPMVIVGYGSGDASESIPMIPVKGWETAASKINVSAALENPVNLTREQYEGLHSGSMKEDLAAGKRKKEFVVGHVGSRNEASFQDIGIEYYQFLQ
;
A
#
# COMPACT_ATOMS: atom_id res chain seq x y z
N MET A 1 4.14 -33.10 -9.66
CA MET A 1 2.79 -32.92 -9.08
C MET A 1 2.02 -31.79 -9.76
N ILE A 2 2.54 -30.55 -9.85
CA ILE A 2 1.98 -29.51 -10.74
C ILE A 2 2.39 -29.76 -12.20
N GLU A 3 3.64 -30.18 -12.40
CA GLU A 3 4.21 -30.55 -13.72
C GLU A 3 3.48 -31.70 -14.43
N SER A 4 2.70 -32.50 -13.69
CA SER A 4 1.89 -33.60 -14.22
C SER A 4 0.45 -33.19 -14.55
N GLY A 5 0.11 -31.89 -14.49
CA GLY A 5 -1.22 -31.36 -14.80
C GLY A 5 -2.33 -31.77 -13.84
N GLN A 6 -1.97 -32.34 -12.68
CA GLN A 6 -2.95 -32.72 -11.66
C GLN A 6 -3.06 -31.59 -10.64
N GLU A 7 -4.28 -31.08 -10.47
CA GLU A 7 -4.57 -30.09 -9.46
C GLU A 7 -4.24 -30.68 -8.08
N PRO A 8 -3.36 -30.04 -7.29
CA PRO A 8 -2.95 -30.65 -6.05
C PRO A 8 -4.12 -30.67 -5.05
N LYS A 9 -4.32 -31.82 -4.40
CA LYS A 9 -5.39 -31.99 -3.40
C LYS A 9 -4.97 -31.34 -2.08
N ASP A 10 -5.89 -30.60 -1.45
CA ASP A 10 -5.70 -29.95 -0.14
C ASP A 10 -4.52 -28.94 -0.08
N VAL A 11 -4.23 -28.22 -1.17
CA VAL A 11 -3.14 -27.21 -1.22
C VAL A 11 -3.32 -26.15 -0.13
N PHE A 12 -4.55 -25.67 0.07
CA PHE A 12 -4.85 -24.64 1.06
C PHE A 12 -4.64 -25.17 2.49
N GLY A 13 -5.12 -26.38 2.79
CA GLY A 13 -4.93 -26.98 4.12
C GLY A 13 -3.46 -27.28 4.41
N ALA A 14 -2.72 -27.82 3.43
CA ALA A 14 -1.29 -28.07 3.55
C ALA A 14 -0.49 -26.77 3.73
N THR A 15 -0.75 -25.76 2.88
CA THR A 15 -0.10 -24.43 2.97
C THR A 15 -0.39 -23.76 4.31
N ASN A 16 -1.63 -23.83 4.80
CA ASN A 16 -1.99 -23.28 6.11
C ASN A 16 -1.28 -24.00 7.26
N LYS A 17 -1.11 -25.33 7.19
CA LYS A 17 -0.35 -26.09 8.19
C LYS A 17 1.12 -25.67 8.21
N VAL A 18 1.75 -25.50 7.04
CA VAL A 18 3.13 -25.02 6.92
C VAL A 18 3.25 -23.60 7.47
N ALA A 19 2.37 -22.69 7.05
CA ALA A 19 2.36 -21.31 7.53
C ALA A 19 2.20 -21.23 9.06
N LYS A 20 1.35 -22.08 9.65
CA LYS A 20 1.18 -22.18 11.10
C LYS A 20 2.46 -22.67 11.80
N ALA A 21 3.11 -23.69 11.25
CA ALA A 21 4.36 -24.22 11.80
C ALA A 21 5.48 -23.17 11.75
N LEU A 22 5.66 -22.51 10.61
CA LEU A 22 6.67 -21.44 10.44
C LEU A 22 6.44 -20.26 11.38
N ARG A 23 5.19 -19.83 11.57
CA ARG A 23 4.86 -18.74 12.52
C ARG A 23 5.15 -19.09 13.97
N ALA A 24 5.12 -20.37 14.33
CA ALA A 24 5.46 -20.83 15.68
C ALA A 24 6.97 -21.00 15.89
N ASP A 25 7.74 -21.06 14.80
CA ASP A 25 9.19 -21.19 14.82
C ASP A 25 9.87 -19.85 15.16
N LYS A 26 10.71 -19.86 16.19
CA LYS A 26 11.38 -18.67 16.71
C LYS A 26 12.49 -18.18 15.80
N GLU A 27 13.24 -19.08 15.18
CA GLU A 27 14.34 -18.74 14.28
C GLU A 27 13.78 -18.14 12.98
N PHE A 28 12.70 -18.73 12.46
CA PHE A 28 11.99 -18.19 11.31
C PHE A 28 11.40 -16.81 11.60
N SER A 29 10.79 -16.62 12.78
CA SER A 29 10.25 -15.32 13.18
C SER A 29 11.34 -14.25 13.31
N ALA A 30 12.51 -14.62 13.87
CA ALA A 30 13.67 -13.74 13.96
C ALA A 30 14.21 -13.38 12.56
N LEU A 31 14.31 -14.36 11.66
CA LEU A 31 14.69 -14.15 10.27
C LEU A 31 13.73 -13.20 9.55
N LEU A 32 12.42 -13.41 9.71
CA LEU A 32 11.39 -12.56 9.10
C LEU A 32 11.51 -11.11 9.58
N SER A 33 11.64 -10.92 10.90
CA SER A 33 11.85 -9.60 11.49
C SER A 33 13.13 -8.93 10.95
N ALA A 34 14.23 -9.69 10.86
CA ALA A 34 15.48 -9.16 10.32
C ALA A 34 15.38 -8.79 8.83
N LYS A 35 14.65 -9.57 8.01
CA LYS A 35 14.60 -9.40 6.55
C LYS A 35 13.48 -8.47 6.07
N LEU A 36 12.40 -8.32 6.81
CA LEU A 36 11.22 -7.53 6.43
C LEU A 36 10.98 -6.31 7.34
N SER A 37 11.93 -5.97 8.22
CA SER A 37 11.77 -4.82 9.13
C SER A 37 11.78 -3.47 8.41
N LEU A 38 12.56 -3.34 7.35
CA LEU A 38 12.72 -2.06 6.64
C LEU A 38 11.39 -1.61 6.01
N GLY A 39 10.93 -0.41 6.37
CA GLY A 39 9.66 0.18 5.96
C GLY A 39 8.46 -0.28 6.80
N SER A 40 8.58 -1.34 7.61
CA SER A 40 7.46 -1.90 8.38
C SER A 40 6.82 -0.90 9.36
N PRO A 41 7.57 -0.04 10.08
CA PRO A 41 6.96 0.93 10.99
C PRO A 41 6.10 1.99 10.28
N ALA A 42 6.47 2.42 9.07
CA ALA A 42 5.65 3.34 8.30
C ALA A 42 4.43 2.60 7.72
N MET A 43 4.65 1.40 7.18
CA MET A 43 3.59 0.58 6.58
C MET A 43 2.49 0.17 7.56
N SER A 44 2.79 0.05 8.86
CA SER A 44 1.78 -0.26 9.88
C SER A 44 0.75 0.86 10.12
N ASN A 45 1.00 2.07 9.62
CA ASN A 45 0.04 3.17 9.68
C ASN A 45 -1.00 3.11 8.55
N PHE A 46 -0.80 2.23 7.55
CA PHE A 46 -1.74 2.03 6.46
C PHE A 46 -2.61 0.79 6.68
N GLY A 47 -3.81 0.82 6.10
CA GLY A 47 -4.54 -0.40 5.76
C GLY A 47 -3.98 -1.05 4.49
N ASN A 48 -4.75 -1.94 3.89
CA ASN A 48 -4.39 -2.50 2.58
C ASN A 48 -4.56 -1.44 1.49
N LEU A 49 -3.46 -1.08 0.80
CA LEU A 49 -3.45 -0.13 -0.32
C LEU A 49 -3.62 -0.83 -1.69
N TYR A 50 -3.98 -2.11 -1.68
CA TYR A 50 -4.11 -2.95 -2.88
C TYR A 50 -2.83 -2.91 -3.73
N THR A 51 -2.93 -2.50 -4.99
CA THR A 51 -1.82 -2.45 -5.95
C THR A 51 -0.71 -1.48 -5.51
N ALA A 52 -1.03 -0.48 -4.68
CA ALA A 52 -0.06 0.46 -4.15
C ALA A 52 0.69 -0.07 -2.91
N SER A 53 0.29 -1.21 -2.32
CA SER A 53 0.92 -1.75 -1.10
C SER A 53 2.40 -2.07 -1.30
N LEU A 54 2.77 -2.74 -2.39
CA LEU A 54 4.16 -3.10 -2.68
C LEU A 54 5.03 -1.85 -2.99
N PRO A 55 4.63 -0.94 -3.92
CA PRO A 55 5.35 0.30 -4.14
C PRO A 55 5.49 1.16 -2.89
N CYS A 56 4.45 1.25 -2.05
CA CYS A 56 4.49 2.01 -0.80
C CYS A 56 5.49 1.40 0.19
N TRP A 57 5.55 0.07 0.30
CA TRP A 57 6.54 -0.59 1.15
C TRP A 57 7.97 -0.33 0.68
N ILE A 58 8.21 -0.41 -0.64
CA ILE A 58 9.52 -0.07 -1.23
C ILE A 58 9.88 1.39 -0.91
N ALA A 59 8.94 2.31 -1.10
CA ALA A 59 9.14 3.73 -0.81
C ALA A 59 9.47 3.97 0.67
N ALA A 60 8.67 3.42 1.57
CA ALA A 60 8.86 3.48 3.01
C ALA A 60 10.22 2.89 3.44
N GLY A 61 10.60 1.74 2.86
CA GLY A 61 11.86 1.10 3.19
C GLY A 61 13.08 1.89 2.73
N PHE A 62 13.03 2.47 1.53
CA PHE A 62 14.10 3.34 1.02
C PHE A 62 14.19 4.66 1.79
N GLU A 63 13.05 5.27 2.13
CA GLU A 63 13.00 6.47 2.98
C GLU A 63 13.60 6.19 4.37
N GLU A 64 13.25 5.04 4.98
CA GLU A 64 13.81 4.64 6.26
C GLU A 64 15.33 4.42 6.16
N ALA A 65 15.80 3.69 5.16
CA ALA A 65 17.23 3.46 4.95
C ALA A 65 18.00 4.78 4.78
N TYR A 66 17.45 5.72 4.00
CA TYR A 66 18.03 7.04 3.77
C TYR A 66 18.10 7.87 5.05
N THR A 67 17.02 7.85 5.83
CA THR A 67 16.90 8.60 7.09
C THR A 67 17.87 8.06 8.15
N ARG A 68 17.93 6.73 8.28
CA ARG A 68 18.80 6.03 9.24
C ARG A 68 20.25 5.88 8.77
N LYS A 69 20.59 6.37 7.57
CA LYS A 69 21.93 6.27 6.95
C LYS A 69 22.42 4.81 6.83
N LEU A 70 21.51 3.91 6.47
CA LEU A 70 21.85 2.51 6.18
C LEU A 70 22.39 2.41 4.76
N ASP A 71 23.59 1.84 4.60
CA ASP A 71 24.12 1.55 3.28
C ASP A 71 23.51 0.26 2.73
N ILE A 72 22.56 0.39 1.81
CA ILE A 72 21.93 -0.70 1.08
C ILE A 72 22.49 -0.85 -0.34
N THR A 73 23.54 -0.11 -0.69
CA THR A 73 24.13 -0.16 -2.03
C THR A 73 24.59 -1.59 -2.34
N ASN A 74 24.24 -2.08 -3.52
CA ASN A 74 24.55 -3.43 -3.99
C ASN A 74 24.01 -4.58 -3.11
N HIS A 75 23.14 -4.32 -2.13
CA HIS A 75 22.52 -5.37 -1.33
C HIS A 75 21.33 -5.97 -2.10
N PRO A 76 21.36 -7.26 -2.48
CA PRO A 76 20.27 -7.86 -3.23
C PRO A 76 18.99 -7.93 -2.40
N MET A 77 17.87 -7.62 -3.05
CA MET A 77 16.52 -7.69 -2.49
C MET A 77 15.61 -8.45 -3.45
N VAL A 78 14.49 -8.92 -2.93
CA VAL A 78 13.40 -9.50 -3.73
C VAL A 78 12.13 -8.76 -3.37
N ILE A 79 11.42 -8.31 -4.40
CA ILE A 79 10.06 -7.77 -4.26
C ILE A 79 9.09 -8.84 -4.71
N VAL A 80 8.02 -9.04 -3.93
CA VAL A 80 7.00 -10.05 -4.19
C VAL A 80 5.65 -9.35 -4.27
N GLY A 81 5.09 -9.32 -5.47
CA GLY A 81 3.74 -8.81 -5.74
C GLY A 81 2.73 -9.95 -5.78
N TYR A 82 1.54 -9.71 -5.26
CA TYR A 82 0.42 -10.65 -5.31
C TYR A 82 -0.89 -9.91 -5.58
N GLY A 83 -1.69 -10.46 -6.50
CA GLY A 83 -3.07 -10.07 -6.75
C GLY A 83 -3.98 -11.28 -6.64
N SER A 84 -5.11 -11.13 -5.93
CA SER A 84 -6.09 -12.21 -5.81
C SER A 84 -6.65 -12.62 -7.18
N GLY A 85 -6.71 -13.93 -7.43
CA GLY A 85 -6.96 -14.50 -8.75
C GLY A 85 -5.90 -15.58 -8.99
N ASP A 86 -4.96 -15.30 -9.90
CA ASP A 86 -3.87 -16.21 -10.27
C ASP A 86 -2.50 -15.52 -10.42
N ALA A 87 -2.40 -14.23 -10.10
CA ALA A 87 -1.21 -13.44 -10.42
C ALA A 87 -0.30 -13.21 -9.19
N SER A 88 0.94 -13.67 -9.30
CA SER A 88 2.02 -13.29 -8.40
C SER A 88 3.32 -13.16 -9.20
N GLU A 89 4.17 -12.25 -8.77
CA GLU A 89 5.46 -12.02 -9.40
C GLU A 89 6.53 -11.79 -8.34
N SER A 90 7.71 -12.36 -8.56
CA SER A 90 8.88 -12.15 -7.74
C SER A 90 9.99 -11.55 -8.59
N ILE A 91 10.39 -10.32 -8.27
CA ILE A 91 11.37 -9.58 -9.07
C ILE A 91 12.61 -9.36 -8.19
N PRO A 92 13.79 -9.82 -8.61
CA PRO A 92 15.03 -9.46 -7.93
C PRO A 92 15.34 -7.98 -8.21
N MET A 93 15.78 -7.26 -7.19
CA MET A 93 16.21 -5.87 -7.33
C MET A 93 17.50 -5.62 -6.54
N ILE A 94 18.29 -4.66 -7.01
CA ILE A 94 19.56 -4.27 -6.35
C ILE A 94 19.62 -2.74 -6.33
N PRO A 95 19.67 -2.10 -5.14
CA PRO A 95 19.90 -0.67 -5.04
C PRO A 95 21.28 -0.31 -5.59
N VAL A 96 21.35 0.67 -6.48
CA VAL A 96 22.60 1.14 -7.10
C VAL A 96 23.11 2.40 -6.40
N LYS A 97 24.40 2.70 -6.57
CA LYS A 97 25.02 3.92 -6.03
C LYS A 97 24.20 5.16 -6.42
N GLY A 98 23.87 5.99 -5.43
CA GLY A 98 23.08 7.22 -5.62
C GLY A 98 21.58 7.03 -5.40
N TRP A 99 21.12 5.84 -4.99
CA TRP A 99 19.73 5.56 -4.60
C TRP A 99 19.19 6.57 -3.58
N GLU A 100 20.07 7.11 -2.73
CA GLU A 100 19.77 8.11 -1.71
C GLU A 100 19.14 9.37 -2.30
N THR A 101 19.52 9.76 -3.52
CA THR A 101 18.97 10.97 -4.18
C THR A 101 17.51 10.80 -4.57
N ALA A 102 17.10 9.56 -4.91
CA ALA A 102 15.71 9.24 -5.15
C ALA A 102 14.96 9.11 -3.82
N ALA A 103 15.56 8.38 -2.87
CA ALA A 103 14.98 8.16 -1.54
C ALA A 103 14.77 9.47 -0.75
N SER A 104 15.65 10.46 -0.90
CA SER A 104 15.53 11.76 -0.22
C SER A 104 14.34 12.60 -0.68
N LYS A 105 13.70 12.21 -1.78
CA LYS A 105 12.51 12.87 -2.34
C LYS A 105 11.23 12.11 -1.98
N ILE A 106 11.37 10.93 -1.40
CA ILE A 106 10.26 10.15 -0.86
C ILE A 106 9.85 10.80 0.46
N ASN A 107 8.54 10.97 0.66
CA ASN A 107 7.95 11.70 1.77
C ASN A 107 6.76 10.92 2.36
N VAL A 108 6.87 9.59 2.49
CA VAL A 108 5.80 8.75 3.06
C VAL A 108 5.53 9.16 4.50
N SER A 109 6.57 9.37 5.31
CA SER A 109 6.38 9.77 6.72
C SER A 109 5.68 11.12 6.81
N ALA A 110 6.13 12.11 6.02
CA ALA A 110 5.54 13.45 6.00
C ALA A 110 4.06 13.42 5.53
N ALA A 111 3.71 12.55 4.59
CA ALA A 111 2.32 12.37 4.15
C ALA A 111 1.39 11.84 5.26
N LEU A 112 1.94 11.21 6.29
CA LEU A 112 1.20 10.65 7.42
C LEU A 112 1.13 11.56 8.65
N GLU A 113 1.83 12.71 8.68
CA GLU A 113 1.98 13.52 9.90
C GLU A 113 0.69 14.18 10.41
N ASN A 114 -0.27 14.47 9.52
CA ASN A 114 -1.43 15.30 9.84
C ASN A 114 -2.78 14.61 9.56
N PRO A 115 -3.05 13.41 10.13
CA PRO A 115 -4.27 12.69 9.84
C PRO A 115 -5.50 13.41 10.40
N VAL A 116 -6.66 13.10 9.84
CA VAL A 116 -7.96 13.35 10.48
C VAL A 116 -8.35 12.06 11.20
N ASN A 117 -8.31 12.09 12.53
CA ASN A 117 -8.76 10.96 13.33
C ASN A 117 -10.29 10.89 13.28
N LEU A 118 -10.82 9.76 12.87
CA LEU A 118 -12.26 9.50 12.82
C LEU A 118 -12.67 8.69 14.04
N THR A 119 -13.83 8.99 14.60
CA THR A 119 -14.54 8.03 15.47
C THR A 119 -15.08 6.87 14.64
N ARG A 120 -15.50 5.80 15.30
CA ARG A 120 -16.15 4.67 14.62
C ARG A 120 -17.39 5.13 13.87
N GLU A 121 -18.22 5.94 14.51
CA GLU A 121 -19.49 6.43 13.96
C GLU A 121 -19.24 7.30 12.72
N GLN A 122 -18.19 8.14 12.75
CA GLN A 122 -17.77 8.93 11.59
C GLN A 122 -17.30 8.03 10.44
N TYR A 123 -16.46 7.03 10.73
CA TYR A 123 -16.00 6.08 9.72
C TYR A 123 -17.16 5.31 9.08
N GLU A 124 -18.05 4.73 9.88
CA GLU A 124 -19.21 3.97 9.39
C GLU A 124 -20.18 4.87 8.60
N GLY A 125 -20.37 6.11 9.05
CA GLY A 125 -21.17 7.12 8.37
C GLY A 125 -20.63 7.48 6.99
N LEU A 126 -19.33 7.74 6.89
CA LEU A 126 -18.64 8.03 5.62
C LEU A 126 -18.64 6.81 4.70
N HIS A 127 -18.33 5.62 5.24
CA HIS A 127 -18.26 4.38 4.48
C HIS A 127 -19.61 3.96 3.89
N SER A 128 -20.69 4.09 4.65
CA SER A 128 -22.06 3.83 4.18
C SER A 128 -22.63 4.94 3.30
N GLY A 129 -21.98 6.10 3.27
CA GLY A 129 -22.45 7.30 2.58
C GLY A 129 -23.62 8.01 3.27
N SER A 130 -23.95 7.66 4.51
CA SER A 130 -24.97 8.35 5.32
C SER A 130 -24.47 9.70 5.87
N MET A 131 -23.16 9.85 6.06
CA MET A 131 -22.50 11.12 6.35
C MET A 131 -21.97 11.73 5.05
N LYS A 132 -22.36 12.98 4.76
CA LYS A 132 -21.92 13.73 3.56
C LYS A 132 -20.95 14.86 3.88
N GLU A 133 -20.72 15.14 5.15
CA GLU A 133 -19.79 16.18 5.59
C GLU A 133 -18.35 15.79 5.28
N ASP A 134 -17.61 16.73 4.72
CA ASP A 134 -16.18 16.59 4.48
C ASP A 134 -15.38 16.97 5.72
N LEU A 135 -15.12 15.97 6.56
CA LEU A 135 -14.37 16.13 7.82
C LEU A 135 -12.90 16.56 7.60
N ALA A 136 -12.39 16.51 6.37
CA ALA A 136 -11.02 16.90 6.03
C ALA A 136 -10.91 18.29 5.40
N ALA A 137 -12.03 18.96 5.08
CA ALA A 137 -12.06 20.20 4.28
C ALA A 137 -11.04 21.25 4.74
N GLY A 138 -10.97 21.52 6.05
CA GLY A 138 -10.06 22.54 6.62
C GLY A 138 -8.58 22.15 6.66
N LYS A 139 -8.24 20.88 6.38
CA LYS A 139 -6.85 20.39 6.37
C LYS A 139 -6.28 20.27 4.97
N ARG A 140 -7.12 20.37 3.94
CA ARG A 140 -6.70 20.15 2.56
C ARG A 140 -5.76 21.24 2.06
N LYS A 141 -4.66 20.85 1.41
CA LYS A 141 -3.64 21.79 0.89
C LYS A 141 -2.96 21.20 -0.34
N LYS A 142 -3.00 21.94 -1.46
CA LYS A 142 -2.28 21.58 -2.70
C LYS A 142 -2.59 20.17 -3.20
N GLU A 143 -3.86 19.81 -3.25
CA GLU A 143 -4.31 18.47 -3.64
C GLU A 143 -5.48 18.52 -4.63
N PHE A 144 -5.66 17.42 -5.37
CA PHE A 144 -6.81 17.24 -6.23
C PHE A 144 -7.97 16.61 -5.45
N VAL A 145 -9.17 17.14 -5.65
CA VAL A 145 -10.41 16.62 -5.07
C VAL A 145 -11.43 16.39 -6.18
N VAL A 146 -12.39 15.49 -5.94
CA VAL A 146 -13.63 15.45 -6.74
C VAL A 146 -14.47 16.65 -6.31
N GLY A 147 -14.54 17.68 -7.14
CA GLY A 147 -15.31 18.89 -6.86
C GLY A 147 -16.80 18.66 -6.99
N HIS A 148 -17.23 17.92 -8.02
CA HIS A 148 -18.59 17.42 -8.14
C HIS A 148 -18.66 16.21 -9.09
N VAL A 149 -19.80 15.52 -9.05
CA VAL A 149 -20.17 14.48 -10.00
C VAL A 149 -21.26 15.05 -10.91
N GLY A 150 -21.08 14.91 -12.22
CA GLY A 150 -22.03 15.35 -13.23
C GLY A 150 -23.39 14.67 -13.09
N SER A 151 -24.43 15.42 -13.44
CA SER A 151 -25.84 15.03 -13.31
C SER A 151 -26.70 15.54 -14.46
N ARG A 152 -26.08 16.17 -15.47
CA ARG A 152 -26.79 16.70 -16.64
C ARG A 152 -27.18 15.56 -17.54
N ASN A 153 -28.43 15.59 -17.99
CA ASN A 153 -29.01 14.61 -18.87
C ASN A 153 -29.84 15.30 -19.96
N GLU A 154 -29.16 16.00 -20.86
CA GLU A 154 -29.77 16.74 -21.95
C GLU A 154 -29.40 16.13 -23.29
N ALA A 155 -30.19 16.38 -24.35
CA ALA A 155 -29.90 15.85 -25.68
C ALA A 155 -28.56 16.35 -26.25
N SER A 156 -28.14 17.57 -25.88
CA SER A 156 -26.89 18.20 -26.30
C SER A 156 -25.68 17.78 -25.49
N PHE A 157 -25.88 17.33 -24.25
CA PHE A 157 -24.78 17.02 -23.33
C PHE A 157 -25.26 16.17 -22.16
N GLN A 158 -24.54 15.09 -21.88
CA GLN A 158 -24.78 14.22 -20.73
C GLN A 158 -23.47 13.95 -20.01
N ASP A 159 -23.47 14.11 -18.70
CA ASP A 159 -22.30 13.88 -17.85
C ASP A 159 -22.64 13.13 -16.56
N ILE A 160 -23.76 12.42 -16.53
CA ILE A 160 -24.20 11.65 -15.38
C ILE A 160 -23.08 10.70 -14.94
N GLY A 161 -22.64 10.85 -13.69
CA GLY A 161 -21.62 9.99 -13.09
C GLY A 161 -20.18 10.37 -13.44
N ILE A 162 -19.95 11.44 -14.22
CA ILE A 162 -18.60 11.92 -14.54
C ILE A 162 -18.06 12.76 -13.38
N GLU A 163 -16.90 12.39 -12.86
CA GLU A 163 -16.21 13.15 -11.82
C GLU A 163 -15.48 14.36 -12.41
N TYR A 164 -15.72 15.53 -11.84
CA TYR A 164 -15.02 16.77 -12.17
C TYR A 164 -14.05 17.13 -11.07
N TYR A 165 -12.76 17.10 -11.40
CA TYR A 165 -11.69 17.34 -10.43
C TYR A 165 -11.36 18.83 -10.31
N GLN A 166 -11.02 19.23 -9.09
CA GLN A 166 -10.53 20.56 -8.77
C GLN A 166 -9.20 20.44 -8.03
N PHE A 167 -8.25 21.31 -8.35
CA PHE A 167 -7.05 21.49 -7.55
C PHE A 167 -7.30 22.55 -6.47
N LEU A 168 -7.11 22.20 -5.20
CA LEU A 168 -7.20 23.13 -4.07
C LEU A 168 -5.83 23.77 -3.84
N GLN A 169 -5.79 25.10 -3.76
CA GLN A 169 -4.56 25.86 -3.53
C GLN A 169 -4.11 25.79 -2.07
#